data_AF-A0A453NQD0-F1
#
_entry.id   AF-A0A453NQD0-F1
#
_cell.length_a   1.000
_cell.length_b   1.000
_cell.length_c   1.000
_cell.angle_alpha   90.00
_cell.angle_beta   90.00
_cell.angle_gamma   90.00
#
_symmetry.space_group_name_H-M   'P 1'
#
loop_
_entity.id
_entity.type
_entity.pdbx_description
1 polymer ?
#
loop_
_entity_poly.entity_id
_entity_poly.type
_entity_poly.pdbx_seq_one_letter_code
_entity_poly.pdbx_strand_id
1 'polypeptide(L)'
;LNLNEIECVRLLVSANREWVLYGREPLEIYRLAAGLWYMERRDLITSLYILLRSVVLDQGLDADLMYEIQNQMEALFSDGLRQRIITLVKELNREEPSGIGRPSSERYVLDFRGALVERRAIVSRERLSLSHCLALSALIKLMGPKEVKDTFSILKDCAAEVNENSTVELQITYGVLFSLVITFVSDALSNSHEKTSLPSSDSSFRHEFHELVMKTCNDTTAEGFVGVVRLAWTVLLMLTQDRNSARDSVINAFSRAVTDIWSCLDIICRLNAFKFLRERVMQAAAYQNDDDDIVYMYTGYAHKLMMCFLSHPTSRDKIKEIKEKAMNALSPYSLPQDHREDPNISGEQIGQPINQPFVSLLELVGEIYQKEPELVHGNEELWTFVVYAGEDHTNTQTLVAFLGLLSTLVCKMFTIC
;
A
#
# COMPACT_ATOMS: atom_id res chain seq x y z
N LEU A 1 -26.60 15.89 5.38
CA LEU A 1 -26.54 14.45 5.06
C LEU A 1 -27.04 14.11 3.64
N ASN A 2 -27.84 14.96 2.99
CA ASN A 2 -28.39 14.69 1.64
C ASN A 2 -29.13 13.34 1.55
N LEU A 3 -29.84 13.00 2.62
CA LEU A 3 -30.68 11.80 2.71
C LEU A 3 -32.08 12.13 2.25
N ASN A 4 -32.84 11.11 1.87
CA ASN A 4 -34.27 11.27 1.64
C ASN A 4 -34.99 11.66 2.95
N GLU A 5 -36.12 12.35 2.83
CA GLU A 5 -36.84 12.91 3.97
C GLU A 5 -37.43 11.83 4.89
N ILE A 6 -37.84 10.69 4.31
CA ILE A 6 -38.37 9.54 5.07
C ILE A 6 -37.31 9.00 6.03
N GLU A 7 -36.07 8.89 5.55
CA GLU A 7 -34.92 8.43 6.31
C GLU A 7 -34.53 9.43 7.39
N CYS A 8 -34.60 10.73 7.08
CA CYS A 8 -34.40 11.77 8.09
C CYS A 8 -35.43 11.67 9.22
N VAL A 9 -36.71 11.44 8.90
CA VAL A 9 -37.76 11.24 9.90
C VAL A 9 -37.52 9.95 10.70
N ARG A 10 -37.11 8.85 10.05
CA ARG A 10 -36.74 7.60 10.73
C ARG A 10 -35.66 7.84 11.78
N LEU A 11 -34.58 8.54 11.41
CA LEU A 11 -33.47 8.85 12.31
C LEU A 11 -33.91 9.73 13.49
N LEU A 12 -34.80 10.71 13.27
CA LEU A 12 -35.36 11.54 14.36
C LEU A 12 -36.22 10.71 15.33
N VAL A 13 -37.03 9.79 14.81
CA VAL A 13 -37.82 8.88 15.64
C VAL A 13 -36.91 7.95 16.45
N SER A 14 -35.87 7.38 15.84
CA SER A 14 -34.88 6.56 16.54
C SER A 14 -34.13 7.34 17.61
N ALA A 15 -33.67 8.56 17.31
CA ALA A 15 -33.01 9.44 18.27
C ALA A 15 -33.90 9.72 19.50
N ASN A 16 -35.20 9.89 19.29
CA ASN A 16 -36.13 10.08 20.39
C ASN A 16 -36.35 8.84 21.25
N ARG A 17 -36.35 7.67 20.65
CA ARG A 17 -36.46 6.41 21.39
C ARG A 17 -35.24 6.14 22.27
N GLU A 18 -34.05 6.53 21.80
CA GLU A 18 -32.80 6.26 22.52
C GLU A 18 -32.45 7.33 23.57
N TRP A 19 -32.67 8.62 23.28
CA TRP A 19 -32.07 9.72 24.06
C TRP A 19 -33.05 10.67 24.74
N VAL A 20 -34.36 10.46 24.56
CA VAL A 20 -35.46 11.34 24.99
C VAL A 20 -35.20 12.80 24.59
N LEU A 21 -35.84 13.28 23.53
CA LEU A 21 -35.54 14.62 22.99
C LEU A 21 -36.20 15.78 23.76
N TYR A 22 -37.05 15.50 24.74
CA TYR A 22 -37.79 16.54 25.46
C TYR A 22 -36.83 17.50 26.19
N GLY A 23 -36.98 18.80 25.92
CA GLY A 23 -36.14 19.85 26.53
C GLY A 23 -34.78 20.06 25.85
N ARG A 24 -34.47 19.36 24.75
CA ARG A 24 -33.24 19.55 23.98
C ARG A 24 -33.40 20.62 22.90
N GLU A 25 -32.30 21.32 22.64
CA GLU A 25 -32.24 22.31 21.55
C GLU A 25 -32.29 21.63 20.18
N PRO A 26 -32.90 22.26 19.15
CA PRO A 26 -33.01 21.67 17.80
C PRO A 26 -31.68 21.19 17.22
N LEU A 27 -30.58 21.88 17.53
CA LEU A 27 -29.25 21.51 17.07
C LEU A 27 -28.76 20.21 17.71
N GLU A 28 -29.03 19.98 18.99
CA GLU A 28 -28.67 18.74 19.68
C GLU A 28 -29.46 17.56 19.14
N ILE A 29 -30.76 17.77 18.89
CA ILE A 29 -31.62 16.77 18.25
C ILE A 29 -31.06 16.37 16.88
N TYR A 30 -30.68 17.35 16.06
CA TYR A 30 -30.05 17.10 14.78
C TYR A 30 -28.74 16.31 14.92
N ARG A 31 -27.86 16.71 15.86
CA ARG A 31 -26.56 16.05 16.07
C ARG A 31 -26.71 14.59 16.53
N LEU A 32 -27.71 14.30 17.35
CA LEU A 32 -28.06 12.93 17.75
C LEU A 32 -28.54 12.10 16.57
N ALA A 33 -29.52 12.60 15.81
CA ALA A 33 -30.06 11.88 14.65
C ALA A 33 -29.00 11.64 13.57
N ALA A 34 -28.14 12.62 13.30
CA ALA A 34 -26.99 12.45 12.42
C ALA A 34 -25.96 11.46 12.98
N GLY A 35 -25.74 11.49 14.30
CA GLY A 35 -24.92 10.52 15.01
C GLY A 35 -25.34 9.07 14.79
N LEU A 36 -26.65 8.81 14.84
CA LEU A 36 -27.22 7.47 14.58
C LEU A 36 -26.96 7.00 13.15
N TRP A 37 -27.10 7.88 12.16
CA TRP A 37 -26.77 7.55 10.77
C TRP A 37 -25.33 7.08 10.62
N TYR A 38 -24.38 7.81 11.23
CA TYR A 38 -22.97 7.44 11.21
C TYR A 38 -22.68 6.16 11.99
N MET A 39 -23.41 5.91 13.08
CA MET A 39 -23.29 4.68 13.86
C MET A 39 -23.73 3.46 13.03
N GLU A 40 -24.96 3.48 12.49
CA GLU A 40 -25.50 2.38 11.68
C GLU A 40 -24.60 2.07 10.48
N ARG A 41 -24.10 3.11 9.80
CA ARG A 41 -23.17 2.95 8.66
C ARG A 41 -21.84 2.33 9.08
N ARG A 42 -21.25 2.79 10.19
CA ARG A 42 -20.00 2.24 10.72
C ARG A 42 -20.16 0.79 11.15
N ASP A 43 -21.28 0.42 11.76
CA ASP A 43 -21.54 -0.94 12.21
C ASP A 43 -21.64 -1.90 11.01
N LEU A 44 -22.24 -1.44 9.90
CA LEU A 44 -22.25 -2.18 8.64
C LEU A 44 -20.84 -2.38 8.07
N ILE A 45 -20.03 -1.31 8.01
CA ILE A 45 -18.64 -1.39 7.51
C ILE A 45 -17.79 -2.30 8.41
N THR A 46 -17.99 -2.21 9.72
CA THR A 46 -17.28 -3.05 10.71
C THR A 46 -17.67 -4.52 10.55
N SER A 47 -18.96 -4.81 10.32
CA SER A 47 -19.43 -6.17 10.05
C SER A 47 -18.79 -6.74 8.78
N LEU A 48 -18.70 -5.95 7.71
CA LEU A 48 -18.00 -6.33 6.49
C LEU A 48 -16.51 -6.58 6.76
N TYR A 49 -15.84 -5.68 7.50
CA TYR A 49 -14.44 -5.83 7.86
C TYR A 49 -14.18 -7.14 8.61
N ILE A 50 -15.01 -7.46 9.61
CA ILE A 50 -14.90 -8.69 10.39
C ILE A 50 -15.07 -9.92 9.50
N LEU A 51 -16.06 -9.94 8.60
CA LEU A 51 -16.29 -11.06 7.68
C LEU A 51 -15.12 -11.27 6.70
N LEU A 52 -14.52 -10.19 6.22
CA LEU A 52 -13.34 -10.29 5.35
C LEU A 52 -12.10 -10.75 6.13
N ARG A 53 -11.91 -10.19 7.33
CA ARG A 53 -10.79 -10.54 8.22
C ARG A 53 -10.85 -12.00 8.63
N SER A 54 -12.04 -12.54 8.93
CA SER A 54 -12.20 -13.94 9.29
C SER A 54 -11.73 -14.87 8.17
N VAL A 55 -12.03 -14.56 6.90
CA VAL A 55 -11.60 -15.35 5.73
C VAL A 55 -10.09 -15.33 5.55
N VAL A 56 -9.44 -14.20 5.82
CA VAL A 56 -8.04 -14.01 5.46
C VAL A 56 -7.07 -14.46 6.56
N LEU A 57 -7.39 -14.22 7.83
CA LEU A 57 -6.40 -14.29 8.92
C LEU A 57 -6.53 -15.52 9.83
N ASP A 58 -7.19 -16.58 9.36
CA ASP A 58 -7.42 -17.84 10.09
C ASP A 58 -7.69 -17.63 11.59
N GLN A 59 -8.91 -17.21 11.89
CA GLN A 59 -9.34 -16.88 13.26
C GLN A 59 -9.64 -18.13 14.12
N GLY A 60 -9.20 -19.32 13.71
CA GLY A 60 -9.53 -20.58 14.39
C GLY A 60 -11.01 -20.97 14.28
N LEU A 61 -11.67 -20.51 13.22
CA LEU A 61 -13.05 -20.85 12.88
C LEU A 61 -13.12 -22.23 12.21
N ASP A 62 -14.28 -22.87 12.33
CA ASP A 62 -14.54 -24.15 11.67
C ASP A 62 -14.42 -24.03 10.13
N ALA A 63 -13.80 -25.02 9.50
CA ALA A 63 -13.47 -24.98 8.07
C ALA A 63 -14.71 -24.90 7.17
N ASP A 64 -15.83 -25.51 7.56
CA ASP A 64 -17.06 -25.46 6.77
C ASP A 64 -17.70 -24.07 6.85
N LEU A 65 -17.70 -23.46 8.05
CA LEU A 65 -18.15 -22.08 8.24
C LEU A 65 -17.27 -21.09 7.46
N MET A 66 -15.96 -21.29 7.50
CA MET A 66 -15.00 -20.48 6.76
C MET A 66 -15.26 -20.52 5.25
N TYR A 67 -15.49 -21.72 4.72
CA TYR A 67 -15.85 -21.93 3.33
C TYR A 67 -17.19 -21.27 2.97
N GLU A 68 -18.20 -21.36 3.83
CA GLU A 68 -19.49 -20.70 3.62
C GLU A 68 -19.35 -19.16 3.57
N ILE A 69 -18.62 -18.57 4.53
CA ILE A 69 -18.38 -17.11 4.54
C ILE A 69 -17.63 -16.69 3.28
N GLN A 70 -16.58 -17.43 2.89
CA GLN A 70 -15.81 -17.14 1.68
C GLN A 70 -16.71 -17.16 0.44
N ASN A 71 -17.54 -18.18 0.26
CA ASN A 71 -18.46 -18.27 -0.88
C ASN A 71 -19.44 -17.09 -0.95
N GLN A 72 -19.99 -16.68 0.20
CA GLN A 72 -20.88 -15.52 0.26
C GLN A 72 -20.14 -14.22 -0.09
N MET A 73 -18.91 -14.04 0.40
CA MET A 73 -18.08 -12.88 0.04
C MET A 73 -17.75 -12.85 -1.45
N GLU A 74 -17.39 -13.99 -2.04
CA GLU A 74 -17.13 -14.09 -3.48
C GLU A 74 -18.35 -13.79 -4.35
N ALA A 75 -19.55 -14.19 -3.91
CA ALA A 75 -20.81 -13.82 -4.54
C ALA A 75 -21.03 -12.31 -4.49
N LEU A 76 -20.89 -11.69 -3.31
CA LEU A 76 -21.03 -10.23 -3.16
C LEU A 76 -20.03 -9.45 -4.01
N PHE A 77 -18.79 -9.92 -4.15
CA PHE A 77 -17.83 -9.30 -5.06
C PHE A 77 -18.26 -9.40 -6.52
N SER A 78 -18.82 -10.55 -6.91
CA SER A 78 -19.36 -10.75 -8.25
C SER A 78 -20.54 -9.82 -8.55
N ASP A 79 -21.33 -9.48 -7.52
CA ASP A 79 -22.43 -8.53 -7.58
C ASP A 79 -22.00 -7.04 -7.47
N GLY A 80 -20.69 -6.78 -7.40
CA GLY A 80 -20.13 -5.43 -7.47
C GLY A 80 -19.82 -4.76 -6.12
N LEU A 81 -19.80 -5.51 -5.02
CA LEU A 81 -19.42 -4.98 -3.70
C LEU A 81 -18.03 -4.32 -3.73
N ARG A 82 -17.05 -4.93 -4.42
CA ARG A 82 -15.70 -4.36 -4.49
C ARG A 82 -15.67 -3.01 -5.21
N GLN A 83 -16.36 -2.92 -6.34
CA GLN A 83 -16.52 -1.63 -7.05
C GLN A 83 -17.17 -0.59 -6.14
N ARG A 84 -18.17 -0.98 -5.33
CA ARG A 84 -18.80 -0.08 -4.37
C ARG A 84 -17.81 0.38 -3.28
N ILE A 85 -16.97 -0.50 -2.75
CA ILE A 85 -15.90 -0.14 -1.79
C ILE A 85 -14.94 0.87 -2.42
N ILE A 86 -14.43 0.59 -3.62
CA ILE A 86 -13.56 1.47 -4.42
C ILE A 86 -14.21 2.85 -4.54
N THR A 87 -15.47 2.93 -4.98
CA THR A 87 -16.19 4.21 -5.08
C THR A 87 -16.30 4.93 -3.73
N LEU A 88 -16.64 4.23 -2.65
CA LEU A 88 -16.81 4.84 -1.33
C LEU A 88 -15.51 5.38 -0.73
N VAL A 89 -14.37 4.69 -0.91
CA VAL A 89 -13.05 5.18 -0.46
C VAL A 89 -12.73 6.55 -1.07
N LYS A 90 -13.13 6.78 -2.33
CA LYS A 90 -12.97 8.07 -3.02
C LYS A 90 -14.03 9.09 -2.62
N GLU A 91 -15.31 8.70 -2.67
CA GLU A 91 -16.41 9.67 -2.65
C GLU A 91 -16.83 10.11 -1.25
N LEU A 92 -16.60 9.30 -0.22
CA LEU A 92 -16.97 9.67 1.16
C LEU A 92 -16.26 10.95 1.62
N ASN A 93 -15.08 11.26 1.08
CA ASN A 93 -14.38 12.52 1.38
C ASN A 93 -15.22 13.76 1.02
N ARG A 94 -16.15 13.64 0.06
CA ARG A 94 -17.06 14.73 -0.33
C ARG A 94 -18.13 15.02 0.72
N GLU A 95 -18.31 14.20 1.75
CA GLU A 95 -19.24 14.51 2.85
C GLU A 95 -18.71 15.57 3.82
N GLU A 96 -17.44 15.96 3.69
CA GLU A 96 -16.81 17.04 4.45
C GLU A 96 -17.45 18.42 4.16
N PRO A 97 -17.27 19.43 5.03
CA PRO A 97 -17.85 20.77 4.87
C PRO A 97 -17.48 21.47 3.55
N SER A 98 -16.36 21.11 2.94
CA SER A 98 -15.89 21.56 1.62
C SER A 98 -16.58 20.87 0.44
N GLY A 99 -17.33 19.77 0.68
CA GLY A 99 -18.06 19.02 -0.33
C GLY A 99 -19.58 19.22 -0.28
N ILE A 100 -20.35 18.13 -0.35
CA ILE A 100 -21.83 18.11 -0.38
C ILE A 100 -22.42 18.75 0.89
N GLY A 101 -21.64 18.87 1.96
CA GLY A 101 -22.06 19.56 3.18
C GLY A 101 -22.50 21.01 2.96
N ARG A 102 -21.96 21.73 1.96
CA ARG A 102 -21.96 23.21 1.94
C ARG A 102 -21.20 23.79 3.17
N PRO A 103 -20.64 25.01 3.07
CA PRO A 103 -19.89 25.63 4.17
C PRO A 103 -20.69 25.82 5.47
N SER A 104 -22.02 25.78 5.40
CA SER A 104 -22.95 25.91 6.52
C SER A 104 -23.38 24.57 7.12
N SER A 105 -22.82 23.43 6.68
CA SER A 105 -23.11 22.14 7.32
C SER A 105 -22.60 22.11 8.74
N GLU A 106 -23.41 21.49 9.60
CA GLU A 106 -23.00 21.22 10.97
C GLU A 106 -21.73 20.35 10.99
N ARG A 107 -20.69 20.85 11.68
CA ARG A 107 -19.35 20.25 11.71
C ARG A 107 -19.26 19.06 12.65
N TYR A 108 -20.11 19.04 13.68
CA TYR A 108 -20.05 18.05 14.74
C TYR A 108 -21.32 17.21 14.80
N VAL A 109 -21.18 15.96 15.22
CA VAL A 109 -22.30 15.07 15.54
C VAL A 109 -22.09 14.50 16.94
N LEU A 110 -23.14 13.94 17.53
CA LEU A 110 -23.04 13.26 18.82
C LEU A 110 -22.85 11.76 18.56
N ASP A 111 -21.85 11.15 19.19
CA ASP A 111 -21.71 9.70 19.13
C ASP A 111 -22.72 9.00 20.07
N PHE A 112 -22.70 7.66 20.07
CA PHE A 112 -23.56 6.83 20.92
C PHE A 112 -23.30 6.97 22.43
N ARG A 113 -22.24 7.69 22.83
CA ARG A 113 -21.96 8.02 24.23
C ARG A 113 -22.39 9.45 24.57
N GLY A 114 -22.97 10.17 23.61
CA GLY A 114 -23.32 11.58 23.72
C GLY A 114 -22.10 12.51 23.66
N ALA A 115 -20.95 12.03 23.19
CA ALA A 115 -19.75 12.85 23.01
C ALA A 115 -19.81 13.59 21.66
N LEU A 116 -19.37 14.84 21.66
CA LEU A 116 -19.30 15.66 20.46
C LEU A 116 -18.07 15.27 19.63
N VAL A 117 -18.27 14.85 18.39
CA VAL A 117 -17.22 14.37 17.50
C VAL A 117 -17.27 15.12 16.17
N GLU A 118 -16.10 15.41 15.59
CA GLU A 118 -16.03 15.99 14.25
C GLU A 118 -16.52 14.99 13.20
N ARG A 119 -17.43 15.45 12.35
CA ARG A 119 -17.96 14.66 11.23
C ARG A 119 -16.86 14.18 10.28
N ARG A 120 -15.85 15.02 10.05
CA ARG A 120 -14.66 14.67 9.24
C ARG A 120 -13.93 13.46 9.81
N ALA A 121 -13.65 13.44 11.12
CA ALA A 121 -12.94 12.34 11.76
C ALA A 121 -13.70 11.01 11.64
N ILE A 122 -15.03 11.03 11.69
CA ILE A 122 -15.87 9.84 11.48
C ILE A 122 -15.73 9.34 10.05
N VAL A 123 -15.89 10.22 9.06
CA VAL A 123 -15.78 9.90 7.64
C VAL A 123 -14.39 9.36 7.29
N SER A 124 -13.31 9.97 7.81
CA SER A 124 -11.94 9.48 7.61
C SER A 124 -11.76 8.07 8.18
N ARG A 125 -12.33 7.76 9.36
CA ARG A 125 -12.27 6.41 9.93
C ARG A 125 -13.05 5.39 9.11
N GLU A 126 -14.22 5.74 8.60
CA GLU A 126 -14.99 4.85 7.72
C GLU A 126 -14.23 4.57 6.41
N ARG A 127 -13.60 5.59 5.82
CA ARG A 127 -12.73 5.43 4.64
C ARG A 127 -11.54 4.52 4.95
N LEU A 128 -10.95 4.64 6.13
CA LEU A 128 -9.86 3.76 6.57
C LEU A 128 -10.32 2.31 6.62
N SER A 129 -11.42 2.01 7.32
CA SER A 129 -11.98 0.65 7.37
C SER A 129 -12.32 0.11 5.98
N LEU A 130 -12.88 0.94 5.09
CA LEU A 130 -13.14 0.55 3.70
C LEU A 130 -11.85 0.26 2.90
N SER A 131 -10.77 1.01 3.14
CA SER A 131 -9.47 0.76 2.50
C SER A 131 -8.85 -0.56 2.97
N HIS A 132 -9.02 -0.91 4.26
CA HIS A 132 -8.63 -2.22 4.78
C HIS A 132 -9.48 -3.34 4.17
N CYS A 133 -10.81 -3.14 4.09
CA CYS A 133 -11.71 -4.06 3.39
C CYS A 133 -11.30 -4.27 1.92
N LEU A 134 -10.85 -3.22 1.23
CA LEU A 134 -10.37 -3.33 -0.15
C LEU A 134 -9.14 -4.24 -0.23
N ALA A 135 -8.15 -4.04 0.65
CA ALA A 135 -6.96 -4.88 0.73
C ALA A 135 -7.28 -6.35 1.05
N LEU A 136 -8.13 -6.60 2.06
CA LEU A 136 -8.57 -7.94 2.41
C LEU A 136 -9.36 -8.61 1.27
N SER A 137 -10.21 -7.85 0.55
CA SER A 137 -10.99 -8.38 -0.56
C SER A 137 -10.13 -8.92 -1.71
N ALA A 138 -8.91 -8.39 -1.88
CA ALA A 138 -7.95 -8.81 -2.90
C ALA A 138 -7.33 -10.19 -2.60
N LEU A 139 -7.31 -10.59 -1.33
CA LEU A 139 -6.82 -11.90 -0.88
C LEU A 139 -7.84 -13.01 -1.07
N ILE A 140 -9.13 -12.69 -0.93
CA ILE A 140 -10.21 -13.64 -1.14
C ILE A 140 -10.39 -13.91 -2.64
N LYS A 141 -10.47 -12.85 -3.43
CA LYS A 141 -10.64 -12.94 -4.88
C LYS A 141 -9.80 -11.86 -5.55
N LEU A 142 -8.98 -12.24 -6.52
CA LEU A 142 -8.14 -11.27 -7.22
C LEU A 142 -8.97 -10.20 -7.93
N MET A 143 -8.41 -8.99 -8.00
CA MET A 143 -9.03 -7.87 -8.70
C MET A 143 -9.02 -8.09 -10.21
N GLY A 144 -10.13 -7.77 -10.86
CA GLY A 144 -10.20 -7.76 -12.33
C GLY A 144 -9.52 -6.53 -12.94
N PRO A 145 -9.26 -6.52 -14.26
CA PRO A 145 -8.60 -5.41 -14.97
C PRO A 145 -9.16 -4.01 -14.68
N LYS A 146 -10.50 -3.89 -14.66
CA LYS A 146 -11.18 -2.61 -14.36
C LYS A 146 -10.94 -2.18 -12.92
N GLU A 147 -11.09 -3.09 -11.97
CA GLU A 147 -10.93 -2.81 -10.54
C GLU A 147 -9.49 -2.38 -10.23
N VAL A 148 -8.50 -2.98 -10.89
CA VAL A 148 -7.09 -2.57 -10.78
C VAL A 148 -6.87 -1.14 -11.29
N LYS A 149 -7.42 -0.79 -12.47
CA LYS A 149 -7.32 0.59 -13.00
C LYS A 149 -8.00 1.60 -12.10
N ASP A 150 -9.20 1.30 -11.61
CA ASP A 150 -9.95 2.17 -10.73
C ASP A 150 -9.23 2.36 -9.39
N THR A 151 -8.69 1.28 -8.82
CA THR A 151 -7.91 1.32 -7.58
C THR A 151 -6.61 2.11 -7.76
N PHE A 152 -5.92 1.94 -8.88
CA PHE A 152 -4.72 2.73 -9.22
C PHE A 152 -5.04 4.22 -9.39
N SER A 153 -6.17 4.56 -10.00
CA SER A 153 -6.66 5.94 -10.12
C SER A 153 -6.90 6.55 -8.73
N ILE A 154 -7.57 5.81 -7.84
CA ILE A 154 -7.81 6.25 -6.46
C ILE A 154 -6.51 6.41 -5.67
N LEU A 155 -5.53 5.52 -5.86
CA LEU A 155 -4.23 5.65 -5.19
C LEU A 155 -3.58 6.99 -5.53
N LYS A 156 -3.60 7.37 -6.81
CA LYS A 156 -3.05 8.65 -7.27
C LYS A 156 -3.79 9.84 -6.68
N ASP A 157 -5.13 9.77 -6.64
CA ASP A 157 -5.96 10.82 -6.06
C ASP A 157 -5.66 10.96 -4.55
N CYS A 158 -5.64 9.85 -3.81
CA CYS A 158 -5.34 9.86 -2.38
C CYS A 158 -3.93 10.40 -2.12
N ALA A 159 -2.93 9.92 -2.85
CA ALA A 159 -1.55 10.35 -2.68
C ALA A 159 -1.32 11.83 -3.00
N ALA A 160 -2.07 12.41 -3.94
CA ALA A 160 -2.00 13.83 -4.27
C ALA A 160 -2.70 14.72 -3.23
N GLU A 161 -3.68 14.19 -2.50
CA GLU A 161 -4.44 14.92 -1.47
C GLU A 161 -3.88 14.73 -0.05
N VAL A 162 -3.01 13.73 0.16
CA VAL A 162 -2.46 13.39 1.48
C VAL A 162 -1.66 14.54 2.06
N ASN A 163 -2.08 14.97 3.25
CA ASN A 163 -1.22 15.75 4.12
C ASN A 163 -0.28 14.78 4.86
N GLU A 164 1.03 14.93 4.72
CA GLU A 164 2.03 14.07 5.39
C GLU A 164 1.87 14.03 6.93
N ASN A 165 1.24 15.04 7.52
CA ASN A 165 0.95 15.10 8.95
C ASN A 165 -0.35 14.39 9.36
N SER A 166 -1.15 13.91 8.40
CA SER A 166 -2.43 13.26 8.62
C SER A 166 -2.28 11.75 8.62
N THR A 167 -2.15 11.16 9.82
CA THR A 167 -1.97 9.71 10.00
C THR A 167 -3.04 8.88 9.29
N VAL A 168 -4.32 9.25 9.43
CA VAL A 168 -5.43 8.48 8.86
C VAL A 168 -5.46 8.55 7.33
N GLU A 169 -5.14 9.70 6.72
CA GLU A 169 -5.07 9.83 5.25
C GLU A 169 -3.94 9.00 4.66
N LEU A 170 -2.79 8.94 5.35
CA LEU A 170 -1.69 8.06 4.99
C LEU A 170 -2.10 6.58 5.10
N GLN A 171 -2.75 6.17 6.19
CA GLN A 171 -3.23 4.79 6.37
C GLN A 171 -4.24 4.38 5.27
N ILE A 172 -5.17 5.27 4.90
CA ILE A 172 -6.08 5.04 3.76
C ILE A 172 -5.27 4.80 2.48
N THR A 173 -4.27 5.64 2.23
CA THR A 173 -3.43 5.55 1.03
C THR A 173 -2.61 4.26 1.01
N TYR A 174 -2.11 3.82 2.17
CA TYR A 174 -1.44 2.52 2.32
C TYR A 174 -2.40 1.37 2.05
N GLY A 175 -3.64 1.43 2.54
CA GLY A 175 -4.62 0.38 2.25
C GLY A 175 -4.93 0.23 0.77
N VAL A 176 -5.06 1.34 0.05
CA VAL A 176 -5.22 1.32 -1.41
C VAL A 176 -3.94 0.79 -2.09
N LEU A 177 -2.75 1.25 -1.68
CA LEU A 177 -1.48 0.79 -2.23
C LEU A 177 -1.31 -0.73 -2.08
N PHE A 178 -1.48 -1.23 -0.86
CA PHE A 178 -1.28 -2.64 -0.58
C PHE A 178 -2.35 -3.51 -1.22
N SER A 179 -3.57 -3.02 -1.46
CA SER A 179 -4.55 -3.77 -2.26
C SER A 179 -4.04 -4.08 -3.68
N LEU A 180 -3.28 -3.18 -4.31
CA LEU A 180 -2.62 -3.40 -5.61
C LEU A 180 -1.41 -4.33 -5.49
N VAL A 181 -0.55 -4.11 -4.49
CA VAL A 181 0.62 -4.97 -4.23
C VAL A 181 0.17 -6.42 -4.01
N ILE A 182 -0.84 -6.61 -3.15
CA ILE A 182 -1.45 -7.90 -2.88
C ILE A 182 -1.97 -8.55 -4.15
N THR A 183 -2.73 -7.80 -4.96
CA THR A 183 -3.29 -8.31 -6.22
C THR A 183 -2.19 -8.81 -7.14
N PHE A 184 -1.16 -8.00 -7.38
CA PHE A 184 -0.09 -8.36 -8.33
C PHE A 184 0.80 -9.48 -7.82
N VAL A 185 1.20 -9.46 -6.56
CA VAL A 185 2.03 -10.52 -5.99
C VAL A 185 1.27 -11.84 -5.92
N SER A 186 -0.01 -11.81 -5.55
CA SER A 186 -0.85 -13.02 -5.50
C SER A 186 -1.13 -13.59 -6.89
N ASP A 187 -1.40 -12.74 -7.89
CA ASP A 187 -1.53 -13.18 -9.29
C ASP A 187 -0.23 -13.81 -9.80
N ALA A 188 0.91 -13.17 -9.54
CA ALA A 188 2.23 -13.66 -9.95
C ALA A 188 2.56 -15.03 -9.37
N LEU A 189 2.21 -15.26 -8.10
CA LEU A 189 2.43 -16.52 -7.37
C LEU A 189 1.32 -17.56 -7.62
N SER A 190 0.23 -17.20 -8.30
CA SER A 190 -0.90 -18.11 -8.50
C SER A 190 -0.54 -19.24 -9.50
N ASN A 191 -0.58 -20.48 -9.02
CA ASN A 191 -0.36 -21.68 -9.83
C ASN A 191 -1.60 -22.12 -10.64
N SER A 192 -2.75 -21.46 -10.45
CA SER A 192 -4.01 -21.90 -11.05
C SER A 192 -4.05 -21.65 -12.56
N HIS A 193 -4.08 -22.72 -13.34
CA HIS A 193 -4.38 -22.70 -14.78
C HIS A 193 -5.84 -22.33 -15.10
N GLU A 194 -6.70 -22.27 -14.08
CA GLU A 194 -8.11 -21.95 -14.19
C GLU A 194 -8.40 -20.61 -13.52
N LYS A 195 -8.36 -19.52 -14.31
CA LYS A 195 -9.14 -18.28 -14.09
C LYS A 195 -8.84 -17.33 -15.24
N THR A 196 -9.69 -17.34 -16.27
CA THR A 196 -9.65 -16.51 -17.49
C THR A 196 -9.85 -15.01 -17.25
N SER A 197 -9.83 -14.55 -16.00
CA SER A 197 -10.06 -13.16 -15.59
C SER A 197 -8.87 -12.54 -14.86
N LEU A 198 -7.72 -13.23 -14.80
CA LEU A 198 -6.52 -12.73 -14.14
C LEU A 198 -5.89 -11.56 -14.91
N PRO A 199 -5.48 -10.48 -14.23
CA PRO A 199 -4.74 -9.36 -14.84
C PRO A 199 -3.52 -9.82 -15.67
N SER A 200 -2.80 -10.86 -15.21
CA SER A 200 -1.65 -11.44 -15.91
C SER A 200 -1.95 -12.06 -17.29
N SER A 201 -3.19 -12.52 -17.51
CA SER A 201 -3.60 -13.26 -18.69
C SER A 201 -4.13 -12.39 -19.84
N ASP A 202 -4.55 -11.15 -19.54
CA ASP A 202 -5.09 -10.21 -20.51
C ASP A 202 -3.99 -9.32 -21.10
N SER A 203 -3.60 -9.58 -22.35
CA SER A 203 -2.54 -8.84 -23.04
C SER A 203 -2.91 -7.38 -23.33
N SER A 204 -4.19 -7.08 -23.57
CA SER A 204 -4.67 -5.72 -23.79
C SER A 204 -4.58 -4.92 -22.51
N PHE A 205 -5.04 -5.50 -21.40
CA PHE A 205 -4.90 -4.89 -20.08
C PHE A 205 -3.43 -4.64 -19.74
N ARG A 206 -2.54 -5.64 -19.94
CA ARG A 206 -1.11 -5.49 -19.63
C ARG A 206 -0.48 -4.32 -20.36
N HIS A 207 -0.76 -4.17 -21.65
CA HIS A 207 -0.22 -3.06 -22.43
C HIS A 207 -0.73 -1.71 -21.93
N GLU A 208 -2.04 -1.56 -21.80
CA GLU A 208 -2.67 -0.30 -21.38
C GLU A 208 -2.30 0.09 -19.94
N PHE A 209 -2.22 -0.89 -19.04
CA PHE A 209 -1.83 -0.65 -17.66
C PHE A 209 -0.33 -0.34 -17.53
N HIS A 210 0.52 -0.99 -18.34
CA HIS A 210 1.94 -0.63 -18.39
C HIS A 210 2.12 0.83 -18.83
N GLU A 211 1.45 1.28 -19.90
CA GLU A 211 1.48 2.69 -20.30
C GLU A 211 1.00 3.63 -19.19
N LEU A 212 -0.07 3.25 -18.49
CA LEU A 212 -0.65 4.03 -17.40
C LEU A 212 0.33 4.20 -16.22
N VAL A 213 1.01 3.12 -15.83
CA VAL A 213 1.95 3.10 -14.71
C VAL A 213 3.28 3.78 -15.08
N MET A 214 3.70 3.70 -16.34
CA MET A 214 4.94 4.34 -16.81
C MET A 214 4.82 5.87 -16.96
N LYS A 215 3.60 6.40 -17.01
CA LYS A 215 3.37 7.85 -17.01
C LYS A 215 3.80 8.49 -15.68
N THR A 216 4.77 9.40 -15.73
CA THR A 216 5.25 10.16 -14.58
C THR A 216 4.16 11.09 -14.04
N CYS A 217 4.02 11.14 -12.72
CA CYS A 217 3.14 12.07 -12.00
C CYS A 217 3.88 13.37 -11.71
N ASN A 218 3.14 14.49 -11.74
CA ASN A 218 3.71 15.80 -11.40
C ASN A 218 3.93 15.94 -9.89
N ASP A 219 3.11 15.27 -9.08
CA ASP A 219 3.21 15.26 -7.64
C ASP A 219 4.25 14.24 -7.17
N THR A 220 5.22 14.68 -6.35
CA THR A 220 6.34 13.86 -5.91
C THR A 220 5.93 12.74 -4.97
N THR A 221 4.90 12.96 -4.15
CA THR A 221 4.39 11.99 -3.20
C THR A 221 3.65 10.89 -3.94
N ALA A 222 2.72 11.26 -4.84
CA ALA A 222 2.04 10.34 -5.73
C ALA A 222 3.02 9.55 -6.60
N GLU A 223 4.07 10.19 -7.12
CA GLU A 223 5.08 9.48 -7.92
C GLU A 223 5.84 8.42 -7.09
N GLY A 224 6.10 8.69 -5.81
CA GLY A 224 6.67 7.71 -4.89
C GLY A 224 5.78 6.49 -4.68
N PHE A 225 4.47 6.71 -4.44
CA PHE A 225 3.49 5.63 -4.35
C PHE A 225 3.37 4.81 -5.64
N VAL A 226 3.32 5.49 -6.79
CA VAL A 226 3.34 4.83 -8.10
C VAL A 226 4.64 4.06 -8.32
N GLY A 227 5.77 4.52 -7.76
CA GLY A 227 7.03 3.77 -7.74
C GLY A 227 6.92 2.40 -7.06
N VAL A 228 6.16 2.30 -5.97
CA VAL A 228 5.91 1.00 -5.31
C VAL A 228 4.99 0.12 -6.16
N VAL A 229 3.97 0.71 -6.81
CA VAL A 229 3.12 -0.02 -7.76
C VAL A 229 3.94 -0.54 -8.94
N ARG A 230 4.89 0.24 -9.46
CA ARG A 230 5.85 -0.18 -10.51
C ARG A 230 6.65 -1.39 -10.07
N LEU A 231 7.14 -1.40 -8.83
CA LEU A 231 7.89 -2.53 -8.28
C LEU A 231 7.03 -3.82 -8.28
N ALA A 232 5.80 -3.75 -7.77
CA ALA A 232 4.88 -4.88 -7.77
C ALA A 232 4.46 -5.32 -9.18
N TRP A 233 4.19 -4.36 -10.07
CA TRP A 233 3.88 -4.62 -11.48
C TRP A 233 5.04 -5.32 -12.19
N THR A 234 6.28 -4.89 -11.94
CA THR A 234 7.48 -5.50 -12.53
C THR A 234 7.64 -6.95 -12.08
N VAL A 235 7.40 -7.24 -10.80
CA VAL A 235 7.40 -8.62 -10.29
C VAL A 235 6.36 -9.49 -10.99
N LEU A 236 5.14 -8.97 -11.21
CA LEU A 236 4.12 -9.68 -11.98
C LEU A 236 4.58 -9.94 -13.42
N LEU A 237 5.13 -8.94 -14.10
CA LEU A 237 5.61 -9.09 -15.48
C LEU A 237 6.70 -10.14 -15.60
N MET A 238 7.67 -10.13 -14.68
CA MET A 238 8.78 -11.09 -14.64
C MET A 238 8.30 -12.54 -14.46
N LEU A 239 7.52 -12.81 -13.41
CA LEU A 239 7.07 -14.17 -13.11
C LEU A 239 6.07 -14.71 -14.14
N THR A 240 5.30 -13.85 -14.80
CA THR A 240 4.37 -14.27 -15.86
C THR A 240 5.06 -14.45 -17.21
N GLN A 241 6.18 -13.77 -17.45
CA GLN A 241 6.99 -13.98 -18.66
C GLN A 241 7.60 -15.38 -18.68
N ASP A 242 8.19 -15.84 -17.57
CA ASP A 242 8.82 -17.17 -17.48
C ASP A 242 7.81 -18.32 -17.70
N ARG A 243 6.56 -18.14 -17.26
CA ARG A 243 5.48 -19.10 -17.52
C ARG A 243 5.13 -19.21 -19.00
N ASN A 244 5.25 -18.11 -19.74
CA ASN A 244 4.91 -18.05 -21.17
C ASN A 244 6.10 -18.46 -22.05
N SER A 245 7.34 -18.22 -21.63
CA SER A 245 8.55 -18.63 -22.35
C SER A 245 8.72 -20.16 -22.38
N ALA A 246 8.21 -20.86 -21.37
CA ALA A 246 8.11 -22.31 -21.35
C ALA A 246 7.07 -22.88 -22.35
N ARG A 247 6.18 -22.03 -22.91
CA ARG A 247 5.03 -22.45 -23.73
C ARG A 247 5.07 -22.04 -25.20
N ASP A 248 5.76 -20.97 -25.61
CA ASP A 248 5.69 -20.47 -26.99
C ASP A 248 7.00 -19.93 -27.57
N SER A 249 7.28 -20.30 -28.83
CA SER A 249 8.42 -19.87 -29.65
C SER A 249 8.22 -18.50 -30.34
N VAL A 250 7.60 -17.53 -29.68
CA VAL A 250 7.27 -16.22 -30.28
C VAL A 250 8.30 -15.14 -29.89
N ILE A 251 9.33 -15.01 -30.73
CA ILE A 251 10.50 -14.12 -30.52
C ILE A 251 10.12 -12.63 -30.37
N ASN A 252 9.09 -12.15 -31.11
CA ASN A 252 8.73 -10.72 -31.14
C ASN A 252 7.89 -10.24 -29.94
N ALA A 253 7.13 -11.12 -29.29
CA ALA A 253 6.38 -10.79 -28.08
C ALA A 253 7.29 -10.81 -26.85
N PHE A 254 8.23 -11.76 -26.82
CA PHE A 254 9.25 -11.88 -25.78
C PHE A 254 10.15 -10.63 -25.70
N SER A 255 10.60 -10.11 -26.85
CA SER A 255 11.44 -8.91 -26.92
C SER A 255 10.79 -7.65 -26.33
N ARG A 256 9.49 -7.43 -26.58
CA ARG A 256 8.75 -6.30 -26.01
C ARG A 256 8.54 -6.43 -24.51
N ALA A 257 8.15 -7.61 -24.03
CA ALA A 257 7.97 -7.85 -22.59
C ALA A 257 9.25 -7.61 -21.78
N VAL A 258 10.41 -8.03 -22.30
CA VAL A 258 11.72 -7.74 -21.68
C VAL A 258 11.99 -6.24 -21.64
N THR A 259 11.70 -5.52 -22.74
CA THR A 259 11.88 -4.06 -22.81
C THR A 259 11.02 -3.33 -21.79
N ASP A 260 9.76 -3.73 -21.66
CA ASP A 260 8.81 -3.17 -20.69
C ASP A 260 9.31 -3.37 -19.25
N ILE A 261 9.81 -4.56 -18.91
CA ILE A 261 10.40 -4.86 -17.59
C ILE A 261 11.62 -3.97 -17.32
N TRP A 262 12.57 -3.90 -18.25
CA TRP A 262 13.78 -3.09 -18.09
C TRP A 262 13.47 -1.60 -17.94
N SER A 263 12.56 -1.06 -18.76
CA SER A 263 12.15 0.34 -18.65
C SER A 263 11.52 0.64 -17.28
N CYS A 264 10.74 -0.30 -16.73
CA CYS A 264 10.16 -0.15 -15.40
C CYS A 264 11.24 -0.19 -14.31
N LEU A 265 12.18 -1.14 -14.38
CA LEU A 265 13.32 -1.26 -13.49
C LEU A 265 14.21 0.01 -13.48
N ASP A 266 14.42 0.62 -14.65
CA ASP A 266 15.14 1.89 -14.76
C ASP A 266 14.44 3.01 -14.00
N ILE A 267 13.13 3.16 -14.14
CA ILE A 267 12.36 4.18 -13.41
C ILE A 267 12.37 3.89 -11.90
N ILE A 268 12.15 2.64 -11.49
CA ILE A 268 12.18 2.22 -10.08
C ILE A 268 13.50 2.62 -9.43
N CYS A 269 14.63 2.35 -10.08
CA CYS A 269 15.95 2.68 -9.56
C CYS A 269 16.23 4.20 -9.62
N ARG A 270 15.86 4.86 -10.72
CA ARG A 270 16.08 6.30 -10.93
C ARG A 270 15.28 7.16 -9.96
N LEU A 271 14.09 6.72 -9.55
CA LEU A 271 13.25 7.40 -8.56
C LEU A 271 13.41 6.82 -7.14
N ASN A 272 14.20 5.76 -6.99
CA ASN A 272 14.46 5.07 -5.74
C ASN A 272 13.20 4.69 -4.96
N ALA A 273 12.35 3.89 -5.62
CA ALA A 273 11.13 3.38 -4.99
C ALA A 273 11.44 2.58 -3.71
N PHE A 274 12.64 1.98 -3.59
CA PHE A 274 13.08 1.27 -2.38
C PHE A 274 13.16 2.21 -1.17
N LYS A 275 13.80 3.38 -1.35
CA LYS A 275 13.88 4.40 -0.31
C LYS A 275 12.50 4.91 0.07
N PHE A 276 11.64 5.16 -0.91
CA PHE A 276 10.28 5.63 -0.65
C PHE A 276 9.46 4.60 0.15
N LEU A 277 9.47 3.33 -0.27
CA LEU A 277 8.78 2.24 0.44
C LEU A 277 9.28 2.11 1.88
N ARG A 278 10.60 2.21 2.11
CA ARG A 278 11.16 2.16 3.45
C ARG A 278 10.75 3.37 4.29
N GLU A 279 11.12 4.58 3.86
CA GLU A 279 11.06 5.79 4.70
C GLU A 279 9.65 6.39 4.78
N ARG A 280 8.92 6.41 3.66
CA ARG A 280 7.63 7.09 3.55
C ARG A 280 6.44 6.17 3.75
N VAL A 281 6.64 4.85 3.73
CA VAL A 281 5.60 3.87 4.02
C VAL A 281 5.95 3.10 5.29
N MET A 282 6.93 2.20 5.25
CA MET A 282 7.16 1.25 6.34
C MET A 282 7.60 1.90 7.66
N GLN A 283 8.46 2.92 7.61
CA GLN A 283 8.93 3.64 8.81
C GLN A 283 7.98 4.76 9.25
N ALA A 284 6.96 5.07 8.46
CA ALA A 284 6.03 6.13 8.80
C ALA A 284 5.21 5.75 10.04
N ALA A 285 4.99 6.70 10.94
CA ALA A 285 4.14 6.49 12.13
C ALA A 285 2.73 6.02 11.75
N ALA A 286 2.23 6.43 10.59
CA ALA A 286 0.94 5.98 10.08
C ALA A 286 0.90 4.47 9.82
N TYR A 287 1.99 3.89 9.31
CA TYR A 287 2.09 2.45 9.07
C TYR A 287 2.33 1.69 10.38
N GLN A 288 3.21 2.20 11.23
CA GLN A 288 3.58 1.54 12.49
C GLN A 288 2.45 1.50 13.53
N ASN A 289 1.50 2.44 13.47
CA ASN A 289 0.37 2.54 14.40
C ASN A 289 -0.98 2.18 13.75
N ASP A 290 -0.98 1.44 12.63
CA ASP A 290 -2.22 0.88 12.07
C ASP A 290 -2.63 -0.41 12.83
N ASP A 291 -3.74 -1.03 12.45
CA ASP A 291 -4.18 -2.32 13.01
C ASP A 291 -3.10 -3.40 12.84
N ASP A 292 -2.70 -4.06 13.95
CA ASP A 292 -1.56 -5.00 13.98
C ASP A 292 -1.68 -6.10 12.91
N ASP A 293 -2.89 -6.63 12.70
CA ASP A 293 -3.16 -7.67 11.72
C ASP A 293 -2.99 -7.15 10.28
N ILE A 294 -3.36 -5.88 10.06
CA ILE A 294 -3.17 -5.20 8.77
C ILE A 294 -1.68 -4.93 8.52
N VAL A 295 -0.95 -4.47 9.54
CA VAL A 295 0.50 -4.25 9.45
C VAL A 295 1.23 -5.57 9.17
N TYR A 296 0.87 -6.64 9.88
CA TYR A 296 1.39 -7.98 9.65
C TYR A 296 1.15 -8.45 8.21
N MET A 297 -0.09 -8.30 7.72
CA MET A 297 -0.46 -8.66 6.34
C MET A 297 0.33 -7.84 5.31
N TYR A 298 0.43 -6.52 5.48
CA TYR A 298 1.19 -5.66 4.57
C TYR A 298 2.67 -6.00 4.57
N THR A 299 3.25 -6.26 5.75
CA THR A 299 4.66 -6.66 5.89
C THR A 299 4.91 -8.01 5.22
N GLY A 300 4.01 -8.98 5.40
CA GLY A 300 4.08 -10.27 4.72
C GLY A 300 4.03 -10.16 3.20
N TYR A 301 3.23 -9.23 2.65
CA TYR A 301 3.22 -8.97 1.21
C TYR A 301 4.40 -8.15 0.70
N ALA A 302 4.96 -7.25 1.51
CA ALA A 302 6.23 -6.60 1.20
C ALA A 302 7.38 -7.62 1.16
N HIS A 303 7.39 -8.58 2.08
CA HIS A 303 8.31 -9.71 2.06
C HIS A 303 8.16 -10.54 0.79
N LYS A 304 6.94 -11.01 0.45
CA LYS A 304 6.70 -11.78 -0.78
C LYS A 304 7.12 -11.00 -2.03
N LEU A 305 6.81 -9.72 -2.09
CA LEU A 305 7.24 -8.82 -3.18
C LEU A 305 8.77 -8.83 -3.32
N MET A 306 9.49 -8.63 -2.21
CA MET A 306 10.94 -8.58 -2.22
C MET A 306 11.57 -9.94 -2.53
N MET A 307 11.00 -11.03 -2.04
CA MET A 307 11.45 -12.38 -2.37
C MET A 307 11.42 -12.62 -3.88
N CYS A 308 10.26 -12.41 -4.50
CA CYS A 308 10.10 -12.54 -5.95
C CYS A 308 11.06 -11.61 -6.73
N PHE A 309 11.30 -10.40 -6.21
CA PHE A 309 12.21 -9.46 -6.85
C PHE A 309 13.68 -9.89 -6.73
N LEU A 310 14.13 -10.37 -5.58
CA LEU A 310 15.52 -10.75 -5.32
C LEU A 310 15.89 -12.10 -5.97
N SER A 311 14.92 -12.99 -6.17
CA SER A 311 15.15 -14.30 -6.77
C SER A 311 15.18 -14.29 -8.29
N HIS A 312 14.48 -13.35 -8.93
CA HIS A 312 14.35 -13.33 -10.39
C HIS A 312 15.66 -12.91 -11.11
N PRO A 313 16.10 -13.66 -12.15
CA PRO A 313 17.36 -13.36 -12.87
C PRO A 313 17.46 -11.94 -13.42
N THR A 314 16.41 -11.43 -14.09
CA THR A 314 16.42 -10.07 -14.66
C THR A 314 16.60 -8.98 -13.59
N SER A 315 16.01 -9.19 -12.40
CA SER A 315 16.20 -8.26 -11.29
C SER A 315 17.60 -8.37 -10.71
N ARG A 316 18.19 -9.57 -10.63
CA ARG A 316 19.58 -9.75 -10.21
C ARG A 316 20.55 -9.02 -11.14
N ASP A 317 20.33 -9.09 -12.46
CA ASP A 317 21.12 -8.33 -13.44
C ASP A 317 21.01 -6.82 -13.18
N LYS A 318 19.79 -6.32 -12.90
CA LYS A 318 19.60 -4.91 -12.54
C LYS A 318 20.27 -4.54 -11.23
N ILE A 319 20.17 -5.40 -10.21
CA ILE A 319 20.82 -5.20 -8.90
C ILE A 319 22.33 -5.12 -9.08
N LYS A 320 22.92 -5.96 -9.96
CA LYS A 320 24.33 -5.89 -10.33
C LYS A 320 24.70 -4.57 -10.96
N GLU A 321 23.93 -4.11 -11.94
CA GLU A 321 24.16 -2.81 -12.58
C GLU A 321 24.14 -1.66 -11.56
N ILE A 322 23.17 -1.62 -10.64
CA ILE A 322 23.08 -0.55 -9.63
C ILE A 322 24.13 -0.69 -8.52
N LYS A 323 24.56 -1.92 -8.18
CA LYS A 323 25.65 -2.21 -7.24
C LYS A 323 26.96 -1.67 -7.81
N GLU A 324 27.30 -2.04 -9.04
CA GLU A 324 28.50 -1.57 -9.75
C GLU A 324 28.51 -0.03 -9.86
N LYS A 325 27.36 0.58 -10.19
CA LYS A 325 27.23 2.04 -10.22
C LYS A 325 27.48 2.68 -8.84
N ALA A 326 26.95 2.09 -7.77
CA ALA A 326 27.15 2.59 -6.41
C ALA A 326 28.61 2.44 -5.95
N MET A 327 29.27 1.35 -6.33
CA MET A 327 30.69 1.08 -6.05
C MET A 327 31.63 2.03 -6.78
N ASN A 328 31.30 2.39 -8.02
CA ASN A 328 32.09 3.31 -8.84
C ASN A 328 31.78 4.79 -8.56
N ALA A 329 30.74 5.09 -7.77
CA ALA A 329 30.44 6.45 -7.36
C ALA A 329 31.57 6.96 -6.43
N LEU A 330 32.16 8.11 -6.78
CA LEU A 330 33.20 8.75 -5.98
C LEU A 330 32.65 8.98 -4.57
N SER A 331 33.30 8.40 -3.56
CA SER A 331 32.98 8.69 -2.17
C SER A 331 33.20 10.19 -1.94
N PRO A 332 32.19 10.95 -1.49
CA PRO A 332 32.45 12.31 -1.05
C PRO A 332 33.32 12.20 0.19
N TYR A 333 34.63 12.35 0.01
CA TYR A 333 35.52 12.64 1.12
C TYR A 333 34.92 13.86 1.83
N SER A 334 34.36 13.64 3.01
CA SER A 334 34.03 14.73 3.93
C SER A 334 35.37 15.41 4.23
N LEU A 335 35.63 16.55 3.58
CA LEU A 335 36.70 17.43 4.01
C LEU A 335 36.46 17.71 5.49
N PRO A 336 37.49 17.55 6.36
CA PRO A 336 37.36 17.95 7.75
C PRO A 336 36.87 19.40 7.75
N GLN A 337 35.76 19.63 8.44
CA GLN A 337 35.18 20.95 8.65
C GLN A 337 36.21 21.76 9.43
N ASP A 338 37.08 22.47 8.71
CA ASP A 338 38.04 23.37 9.30
C ASP A 338 37.22 24.49 9.95
N HIS A 339 37.24 24.56 11.28
CA HIS A 339 36.57 25.59 12.07
C HIS A 339 37.25 26.94 11.83
N ARG A 340 37.01 27.54 10.66
CA ARG A 340 37.16 28.97 10.43
C ARG A 340 35.91 29.46 9.71
N GLU A 341 34.97 29.91 10.52
CA GLU A 341 33.83 30.71 10.07
C GLU A 341 34.37 32.01 9.44
N ASP A 342 34.40 32.07 8.11
CA ASP A 342 34.40 33.35 7.38
C ASP A 342 32.97 33.59 6.89
N PRO A 343 32.22 34.54 7.48
CA PRO A 343 30.86 34.82 7.09
C PRO A 343 30.88 35.81 5.94
N ASN A 344 31.12 35.33 4.72
CA ASN A 344 30.73 36.00 3.48
C ASN A 344 31.17 35.15 2.28
N ILE A 345 30.29 34.28 1.79
CA ILE A 345 30.02 34.04 0.36
C ILE A 345 28.71 33.25 0.30
N SER A 346 27.67 33.90 -0.21
CA SER A 346 26.49 33.26 -0.76
C SER A 346 26.89 32.42 -1.98
N GLY A 347 26.65 31.12 -1.94
CA GLY A 347 26.88 30.23 -3.07
C GLY A 347 26.23 28.87 -2.82
N GLU A 348 25.17 28.60 -3.57
CA GLU A 348 24.45 27.34 -3.62
C GLU A 348 25.40 26.15 -3.78
N GLN A 349 25.47 25.28 -2.77
CA GLN A 349 25.90 23.87 -2.90
C GLN A 349 25.46 23.10 -1.65
N ILE A 350 24.14 23.06 -1.41
CA ILE A 350 23.57 22.01 -0.57
C ILE A 350 23.53 20.75 -1.44
N GLY A 351 24.48 19.85 -1.23
CA GLY A 351 24.62 18.62 -2.01
C GLY A 351 23.30 17.87 -2.11
N GLN A 352 22.84 17.65 -3.35
CA GLN A 352 21.74 16.72 -3.59
C GLN A 352 22.12 15.36 -2.99
N PRO A 353 21.24 14.69 -2.22
CA PRO A 353 21.52 13.34 -1.77
C PRO A 353 21.69 12.47 -3.01
N ILE A 354 22.88 11.91 -3.19
CA ILE A 354 23.19 11.00 -4.30
C ILE A 354 22.14 9.90 -4.25
N ASN A 355 21.37 9.75 -5.33
CA ASN A 355 20.40 8.68 -5.41
C ASN A 355 21.15 7.33 -5.45
N GLN A 356 21.08 6.58 -4.35
CA GLN A 356 21.76 5.28 -4.20
C GLN A 356 20.73 4.15 -4.04
N PRO A 357 20.11 3.69 -5.14
CA PRO A 357 19.07 2.66 -5.08
C PRO A 357 19.59 1.33 -4.51
N PHE A 358 20.87 1.00 -4.70
CA PHE A 358 21.47 -0.20 -4.11
C PHE A 358 21.52 -0.13 -2.57
N VAL A 359 21.94 1.00 -2.00
CA VAL A 359 21.94 1.20 -0.54
C VAL A 359 20.52 1.13 0.00
N SER A 360 19.59 1.82 -0.64
CA SER A 360 18.18 1.83 -0.24
C SER A 360 17.52 0.45 -0.35
N LEU A 361 17.94 -0.39 -1.30
CA LEU A 361 17.50 -1.78 -1.38
C LEU A 361 17.99 -2.60 -0.18
N LEU A 362 19.27 -2.50 0.20
CA LEU A 362 19.81 -3.20 1.39
C LEU A 362 19.07 -2.79 2.67
N GLU A 363 18.83 -1.49 2.83
CA GLU A 363 18.11 -0.95 3.98
C GLU A 363 16.64 -1.38 4.01
N LEU A 364 15.96 -1.41 2.86
CA LEU A 364 14.58 -1.89 2.75
C LEU A 364 14.47 -3.38 3.12
N VAL A 365 15.39 -4.20 2.62
CA VAL A 365 15.45 -5.62 2.98
C VAL A 365 15.64 -5.75 4.49
N GLY A 366 16.56 -4.98 5.08
CA GLY A 366 16.74 -4.92 6.53
C GLY A 366 15.46 -4.58 7.27
N GLU A 367 14.75 -3.53 6.87
CA GLU A 367 13.49 -3.09 7.49
C GLU A 367 12.41 -4.18 7.49
N ILE A 368 12.24 -4.92 6.38
CA ILE A 368 11.24 -5.99 6.28
C ILE A 368 11.53 -7.12 7.27
N TYR A 369 12.77 -7.61 7.30
CA TYR A 369 13.15 -8.72 8.18
C TYR A 369 13.39 -8.29 9.63
N GLN A 370 13.53 -6.99 9.90
CA GLN A 370 13.50 -6.47 11.26
C GLN A 370 12.14 -6.62 11.91
N LYS A 371 11.06 -6.41 11.14
CA LYS A 371 9.68 -6.51 11.60
C LYS A 371 9.25 -7.97 11.79
N GLU A 372 9.60 -8.83 10.84
CA GLU A 372 9.21 -10.25 10.85
C GLU A 372 10.45 -11.16 10.82
N PRO A 373 11.14 -11.32 11.97
CA PRO A 373 12.42 -12.04 12.02
C PRO A 373 12.28 -13.54 11.75
N GLU A 374 11.10 -14.10 11.95
CA GLU A 374 10.78 -15.51 11.67
C GLU A 374 10.93 -15.83 10.17
N LEU A 375 10.73 -14.84 9.28
CA LEU A 375 10.85 -14.99 7.82
C LEU A 375 12.30 -15.10 7.32
N VAL A 376 13.29 -14.97 8.21
CA VAL A 376 14.72 -15.15 7.89
C VAL A 376 15.10 -16.64 7.86
N HIS A 377 14.45 -17.46 8.68
CA HIS A 377 14.82 -18.88 8.81
C HIS A 377 14.40 -19.67 7.55
N GLY A 378 15.33 -20.48 7.02
CA GLY A 378 15.07 -21.30 5.83
C GLY A 378 14.92 -20.52 4.51
N ASN A 379 15.27 -19.23 4.51
CA ASN A 379 15.09 -18.35 3.37
C ASN A 379 16.34 -18.33 2.46
N GLU A 380 16.49 -19.35 1.63
CA GLU A 380 17.65 -19.50 0.74
C GLU A 380 17.80 -18.37 -0.29
N GLU A 381 16.69 -17.79 -0.77
CA GLU A 381 16.74 -16.71 -1.76
C GLU A 381 17.28 -15.42 -1.15
N LEU A 382 16.88 -15.11 0.09
CA LEU A 382 17.44 -14.01 0.86
C LEU A 382 18.94 -14.23 1.10
N TRP A 383 19.35 -15.41 1.54
CA TRP A 383 20.76 -15.69 1.81
C TRP A 383 21.62 -15.64 0.55
N THR A 384 21.09 -16.10 -0.59
CA THR A 384 21.73 -15.95 -1.89
C THR A 384 21.96 -14.47 -2.21
N PHE A 385 20.95 -13.62 -1.99
CA PHE A 385 21.09 -12.18 -2.16
C PHE A 385 22.11 -11.57 -1.19
N VAL A 386 22.10 -11.96 0.10
CA VAL A 386 23.01 -11.45 1.12
C VAL A 386 24.46 -11.79 0.80
N VAL A 387 24.75 -13.04 0.41
CA VAL A 387 26.09 -13.46 0.01
C VAL A 387 26.58 -12.61 -1.16
N TYR A 388 25.76 -12.50 -2.21
CA TYR A 388 26.07 -11.68 -3.37
C TYR A 388 26.24 -10.19 -3.02
N ALA A 389 25.37 -9.64 -2.18
CA ALA A 389 25.42 -8.23 -1.80
C ALA A 389 26.73 -7.87 -1.08
N GLY A 390 27.27 -8.80 -0.29
CA GLY A 390 28.49 -8.63 0.50
C GLY A 390 29.81 -8.68 -0.28
N GLU A 391 29.79 -9.10 -1.54
CA GLU A 391 31.00 -9.21 -2.36
C GLU A 391 31.55 -7.82 -2.77
N ASP A 392 32.87 -7.63 -2.64
CA ASP A 392 33.67 -6.57 -3.27
C ASP A 392 33.25 -5.11 -3.02
N HIS A 393 32.96 -4.74 -1.77
CA HIS A 393 32.69 -3.34 -1.42
C HIS A 393 33.90 -2.41 -1.58
N THR A 394 33.85 -1.53 -2.58
CA THR A 394 34.84 -0.45 -2.79
C THR A 394 34.39 0.92 -2.27
N ASN A 395 33.10 1.06 -1.92
CA ASN A 395 32.50 2.29 -1.41
C ASN A 395 32.03 2.12 0.05
N THR A 396 32.43 3.04 0.93
CA THR A 396 32.12 3.01 2.37
C THR A 396 30.63 3.02 2.67
N GLN A 397 29.81 3.76 1.91
CA GLN A 397 28.36 3.82 2.12
C GLN A 397 27.70 2.47 1.81
N THR A 398 28.15 1.80 0.74
CA THR A 398 27.65 0.45 0.40
C THR A 398 28.03 -0.58 1.45
N LEU A 399 29.25 -0.48 2.00
CA LEU A 399 29.72 -1.37 3.07
C LEU A 399 28.92 -1.15 4.36
N VAL A 400 28.72 0.11 4.77
CA VAL A 400 27.94 0.45 5.98
C VAL A 400 26.50 -0.05 5.86
N ALA A 401 25.86 0.14 4.70
CA ALA A 401 24.50 -0.35 4.46
C ALA A 401 24.43 -1.88 4.54
N PHE A 402 25.41 -2.58 3.97
CA PHE A 402 25.49 -4.04 4.04
C PHE A 402 25.72 -4.54 5.48
N LEU A 403 26.61 -3.92 6.24
CA LEU A 403 26.82 -4.25 7.66
C LEU A 403 25.57 -3.98 8.49
N GLY A 404 24.83 -2.91 8.19
CA GLY A 404 23.52 -2.64 8.79
C GLY A 404 22.51 -3.75 8.52
N LEU A 405 22.39 -4.20 7.28
CA LEU A 405 21.57 -5.35 6.90
C LEU A 405 21.97 -6.60 7.69
N LEU A 406 23.25 -6.96 7.72
CA LEU A 406 23.74 -8.13 8.46
C LEU A 406 23.44 -8.02 9.96
N SER A 407 23.65 -6.85 10.56
CA SER A 407 23.33 -6.62 11.97
C SER A 407 21.86 -6.89 12.26
N THR A 408 20.95 -6.45 11.39
CA THR A 408 19.52 -6.68 11.55
C THR A 408 19.16 -8.15 11.45
N LEU A 409 19.70 -8.87 10.46
CA LEU A 409 19.43 -10.30 10.25
C LEU A 409 19.99 -11.17 11.39
N VAL A 410 21.20 -10.89 11.87
CA VAL A 410 21.90 -11.70 12.88
C VAL A 410 21.36 -11.46 14.29
N CYS A 411 21.11 -10.21 14.69
CA CYS A 411 20.64 -9.89 16.04
C CYS A 411 19.32 -10.58 16.40
N LYS A 412 18.50 -10.91 15.40
CA LYS A 412 17.20 -11.53 15.60
C LYS A 412 17.22 -13.06 15.50
N MET A 413 18.17 -13.65 14.76
CA MET A 413 18.40 -15.11 14.82
C MET A 413 18.77 -15.58 16.23
N PHE A 414 19.56 -14.80 16.97
CA PHE A 414 19.90 -15.07 18.38
C PHE A 414 18.76 -14.79 19.37
N THR A 415 17.69 -14.11 18.95
CA THR A 415 16.51 -13.91 19.80
C THR A 415 15.49 -15.04 19.66
N ILE A 416 15.58 -15.82 18.56
CA ILE A 416 14.69 -16.95 18.24
C ILE A 416 15.28 -18.30 18.68
N CYS A 417 16.60 -18.38 18.90
CA CYS A 417 17.27 -19.51 19.55
C CYS A 417 17.34 -19.31 21.07
#